data_AF-A0A0C2X1B5-F1
#
_entry.id   AF-A0A0C2X1B5-F1
#
_cell.length_a   1.000
_cell.length_b   1.000
_cell.length_c   1.000
_cell.angle_alpha   90.00
_cell.angle_beta   90.00
_cell.angle_gamma   90.00
#
_symmetry.space_group_name_H-M   'P 1'
#
loop_
_entity.id
_entity.type
_entity.pdbx_description
1 polymer ?
#
loop_
_entity_poly.entity_id
_entity_poly.type
_entity_poly.pdbx_seq_one_letter_code
_entity_poly.pdbx_strand_id
1 'polypeptide(L)'
;MIKLKQIFESSAKVTSLLDQESDQLHDSYETVHNQYLKLVLETEAAQSELYRIRNMINANKVQRTLRESEQRDLLTFMHPLRRCPDNILQEIFEWVTCELAGFKSALGKSVNLSSVCQKWRMVAINTPGLWIKVAFDLSRSLIVLKHQQQTVVSRIKGRAAKISVGDIDCFFGGTFRGMRPPSVSFNRGSVIHSIKS
;
A
#
# COMPACT_ATOMS: atom_id res chain seq x y z
N MET A 1 12.65 -5.83 -102.77
CA MET A 1 11.56 -6.11 -101.79
C MET A 1 12.05 -6.75 -100.49
N ILE A 2 13.02 -7.68 -100.51
CA ILE A 2 13.45 -8.46 -99.32
C ILE A 2 14.05 -7.61 -98.17
N LYS A 3 14.88 -6.60 -98.48
CA LYS A 3 15.53 -5.75 -97.45
C LYS A 3 14.55 -4.93 -96.59
N LEU A 4 13.46 -4.43 -97.19
CA LEU A 4 12.50 -3.58 -96.49
C LEU A 4 11.74 -4.34 -95.40
N LYS A 5 11.42 -5.62 -95.68
CA LYS A 5 10.77 -6.52 -94.74
C LYS A 5 11.68 -6.83 -93.54
N GLN A 6 12.95 -7.06 -93.79
CA GLN A 6 13.97 -7.28 -92.76
C GLN A 6 14.14 -6.06 -91.84
N ILE A 7 14.13 -4.85 -92.40
CA ILE A 7 14.18 -3.61 -91.63
C ILE A 7 12.93 -3.48 -90.76
N PHE A 8 11.75 -3.75 -91.30
CA PHE A 8 10.49 -3.70 -90.56
C PHE A 8 10.47 -4.71 -89.40
N GLU A 9 10.88 -5.95 -89.63
CA GLU A 9 11.00 -6.98 -88.59
C GLU A 9 12.02 -6.59 -87.51
N SER A 10 13.15 -6.00 -87.90
CA SER A 10 14.15 -5.49 -86.94
C SER A 10 13.62 -4.33 -86.12
N SER A 11 12.85 -3.41 -86.73
CA SER A 11 12.25 -2.27 -86.05
C SER A 11 11.17 -2.71 -85.07
N ALA A 12 10.29 -3.63 -85.48
CA ALA A 12 9.25 -4.18 -84.61
C ALA A 12 9.84 -4.87 -83.37
N LYS A 13 10.96 -5.60 -83.55
CA LYS A 13 11.69 -6.23 -82.46
C LYS A 13 12.32 -5.22 -81.50
N VAL A 14 12.86 -4.12 -82.01
CA VAL A 14 13.40 -3.03 -81.18
C VAL A 14 12.29 -2.36 -80.38
N THR A 15 11.14 -2.06 -81.00
CA THR A 15 9.99 -1.49 -80.29
C THR A 15 9.52 -2.39 -79.15
N SER A 16 9.36 -3.70 -79.40
CA SER A 16 8.92 -4.62 -78.34
C SER A 16 9.91 -4.74 -77.18
N LEU A 17 11.21 -4.63 -77.46
CA LEU A 17 12.23 -4.68 -76.40
C LEU A 17 12.20 -3.42 -75.54
N LEU A 18 12.01 -2.26 -76.16
CA LEU A 18 11.87 -0.98 -75.44
C LEU A 18 10.59 -0.95 -74.60
N ASP A 19 9.48 -1.47 -75.13
CA ASP A 19 8.23 -1.59 -74.38
C ASP A 19 8.42 -2.51 -73.16
N GLN A 20 9.06 -3.66 -73.36
CA GLN A 20 9.37 -4.58 -72.26
C GLN A 20 10.29 -3.95 -71.20
N GLU A 21 11.30 -3.18 -71.61
CA GLU A 21 12.19 -2.49 -70.68
C GLU A 21 11.46 -1.38 -69.93
N SER A 22 10.55 -0.66 -70.60
CA SER A 22 9.70 0.35 -69.99
C SER A 22 8.78 -0.25 -68.93
N ASP A 23 8.15 -1.40 -69.22
CA ASP A 23 7.29 -2.11 -68.27
C ASP A 23 8.09 -2.61 -67.06
N GLN A 24 9.28 -3.18 -67.29
CA GLN A 24 10.16 -3.62 -66.19
C GLN A 24 10.61 -2.46 -65.29
N LEU A 25 10.94 -1.31 -65.88
CA LEU A 25 11.30 -0.13 -65.10
C LEU A 25 10.11 0.41 -64.31
N HIS A 26 8.91 0.36 -64.89
CA HIS A 26 7.69 0.78 -64.21
C HIS A 26 7.40 -0.10 -62.99
N ASP A 27 7.42 -1.43 -63.16
CA ASP A 27 7.19 -2.40 -62.07
C ASP A 27 8.25 -2.26 -60.96
N SER A 28 9.50 -2.05 -61.36
CA SER A 28 10.62 -1.81 -60.43
C SER A 28 10.42 -0.52 -59.63
N TYR A 29 10.07 0.57 -60.32
CA TYR A 29 9.76 1.86 -59.70
C TYR A 29 8.59 1.74 -58.72
N GLU A 30 7.49 1.10 -59.14
CA GLU A 30 6.31 0.92 -58.30
C GLU A 30 6.64 0.12 -57.04
N THR A 31 7.43 -0.95 -57.18
CA THR A 31 7.88 -1.77 -56.05
C THR A 31 8.70 -0.95 -55.05
N VAL A 32 9.67 -0.17 -55.52
CA VAL A 32 10.51 0.68 -54.65
C VAL A 32 9.66 1.78 -54.00
N HIS A 33 8.73 2.39 -54.75
CA HIS A 33 7.84 3.42 -54.25
C HIS A 33 6.95 2.89 -53.11
N ASN A 34 6.37 1.70 -53.28
CA ASN A 34 5.53 1.06 -52.27
C ASN A 34 6.33 0.71 -51.00
N GLN A 35 7.58 0.26 -51.15
CA GLN A 35 8.47 0.03 -50.01
C GLN A 35 8.81 1.32 -49.27
N TYR A 36 9.09 2.40 -50.00
CA TYR A 36 9.35 3.72 -49.42
C TYR A 36 8.16 4.20 -48.59
N LEU A 37 6.94 4.12 -49.14
CA LEU A 37 5.72 4.52 -48.42
C LEU A 37 5.52 3.70 -47.13
N LYS A 38 5.76 2.38 -47.20
CA LYS A 38 5.71 1.52 -46.01
C LYS A 38 6.69 1.98 -44.94
N LEU A 39 7.93 2.29 -45.32
CA LEU A 39 8.96 2.74 -44.39
C LEU A 39 8.57 4.07 -43.73
N VAL A 40 8.01 5.02 -44.49
CA VAL A 40 7.53 6.30 -43.96
C VAL A 40 6.49 6.06 -42.86
N LEU A 41 5.48 5.21 -43.11
CA LEU A 41 4.45 4.90 -42.12
C LEU A 41 5.03 4.24 -40.86
N GLU A 42 5.98 3.32 -41.00
CA GLU A 42 6.65 2.68 -39.86
C GLU A 42 7.42 3.70 -39.02
N THR A 43 8.10 4.66 -39.65
CA THR A 43 8.82 5.71 -38.92
C THR A 43 7.89 6.66 -38.18
N GLU A 44 6.75 7.02 -38.77
CA GLU A 44 5.73 7.86 -38.10
C GLU A 44 5.09 7.16 -36.90
N ALA A 45 4.82 5.86 -37.03
CA ALA A 45 4.31 5.04 -35.93
C ALA A 45 5.33 4.96 -34.78
N ALA A 46 6.60 4.71 -35.09
CA ALA A 46 7.67 4.65 -34.10
C ALA A 46 7.87 6.01 -33.38
N GLN A 47 7.80 7.13 -34.11
CA GLN A 47 7.85 8.46 -33.53
C GLN A 47 6.69 8.71 -32.58
N SER A 48 5.48 8.33 -32.95
CA SER A 48 4.28 8.47 -32.11
C SER A 48 4.40 7.71 -30.80
N GLU A 49 4.95 6.50 -30.83
CA GLU A 49 5.23 5.71 -29.62
C GLU A 49 6.29 6.36 -28.73
N LEU A 50 7.35 6.94 -29.30
CA LEU A 50 8.35 7.68 -28.54
C LEU A 50 7.74 8.88 -27.82
N TYR A 51 6.87 9.65 -28.48
CA TYR A 51 6.16 10.76 -27.85
C TYR A 51 5.27 10.27 -26.69
N ARG A 52 4.53 9.19 -26.90
CA ARG A 52 3.67 8.59 -25.87
C ARG A 52 4.48 8.17 -24.64
N ILE A 53 5.57 7.43 -24.83
CA ILE A 53 6.44 6.96 -23.75
C ILE A 53 7.08 8.14 -23.03
N ARG A 54 7.55 9.16 -23.75
CA ARG A 54 8.14 10.36 -23.16
C ARG A 54 7.15 11.11 -22.27
N ASN A 55 5.90 11.24 -22.72
CA ASN A 55 4.84 11.85 -21.93
C ASN A 55 4.55 11.05 -20.66
N MET A 56 4.51 9.71 -20.74
CA MET A 56 4.37 8.85 -19.56
C MET A 56 5.53 9.01 -18.57
N ILE A 57 6.77 9.06 -19.06
CA ILE A 57 7.96 9.28 -18.21
C ILE A 57 7.86 10.62 -17.49
N ASN A 58 7.46 11.69 -18.21
CA ASN A 58 7.29 13.01 -17.62
C ASN A 58 6.20 13.04 -16.56
N ALA A 59 5.03 12.45 -16.84
CA ALA A 59 3.94 12.34 -15.87
C ALA A 59 4.38 11.58 -14.61
N ASN A 60 5.07 10.45 -14.76
CA ASN A 60 5.60 9.67 -13.66
C ASN A 60 6.65 10.44 -12.85
N LYS A 61 7.51 11.22 -13.52
CA LYS A 61 8.50 12.07 -12.86
C LYS A 61 7.84 13.13 -11.99
N VAL A 62 6.80 13.80 -12.50
CA VAL A 62 6.01 14.78 -11.74
C VAL A 62 5.36 14.11 -10.52
N GLN A 63 4.72 12.95 -10.69
CA GLN A 63 4.13 12.21 -9.57
C GLN A 63 5.17 11.80 -8.52
N ARG A 64 6.37 11.41 -8.93
CA ARG A 64 7.45 11.08 -8.02
C ARG A 64 7.88 12.30 -7.20
N THR A 65 8.07 13.45 -7.85
CA THR A 65 8.45 14.68 -7.15
C THR A 65 7.39 15.13 -6.13
N LEU A 66 6.11 14.94 -6.44
CA LEU A 66 5.01 15.22 -5.51
C LEU A 66 5.08 14.31 -4.29
N ARG A 67 5.19 12.98 -4.49
CA ARG A 67 5.29 12.02 -3.38
C ARG A 67 6.52 12.26 -2.50
N GLU A 68 7.65 12.60 -3.11
CA GLU A 68 8.87 12.94 -2.37
C GLU A 68 8.71 14.22 -1.56
N SER A 69 7.93 15.20 -2.04
CA SER A 69 7.56 16.40 -1.29
C SER A 69 6.71 16.05 -0.06
N GLU A 70 5.62 15.33 -0.26
CA GLU A 70 4.71 14.91 0.83
C GLU A 70 5.47 14.12 1.90
N GLN A 71 6.38 13.23 1.48
CA GLN A 71 7.22 12.47 2.41
C GLN A 71 8.13 13.37 3.25
N ARG A 72 8.72 14.42 2.68
CA ARG A 72 9.53 15.39 3.44
C ARG A 72 8.69 16.16 4.45
N ASP A 73 7.47 16.53 4.10
CA ASP A 73 6.57 17.24 5.00
C ASP A 73 6.19 16.36 6.20
N LEU A 74 5.85 15.09 5.95
CA LEU A 74 5.57 14.12 7.02
C LEU A 74 6.78 13.91 7.94
N LEU A 75 7.99 13.80 7.38
CA LEU A 75 9.21 13.70 8.20
C LEU A 75 9.44 14.94 9.06
N THR A 76 9.07 16.12 8.56
CA THR A 76 9.12 17.37 9.32
C THR A 76 8.14 17.35 10.49
N PHE A 77 6.92 16.83 10.31
CA PHE A 77 5.95 16.64 11.42
C PHE A 77 6.38 15.57 12.43
N MET A 78 7.13 14.55 12.01
CA MET A 78 7.66 13.55 12.93
C MET A 78 8.74 14.11 13.86
N HIS A 79 9.38 15.22 13.49
CA HIS A 79 10.55 15.74 14.17
C HIS A 79 10.27 16.28 15.59
N PRO A 80 9.18 17.04 15.85
CA PRO A 80 8.77 17.40 17.22
C PRO A 80 8.42 16.20 18.11
N LEU A 81 7.68 15.21 17.59
CA LEU A 81 7.26 14.02 18.35
C LEU A 81 8.45 13.14 18.77
N ARG A 82 9.54 13.13 18.00
CA ARG A 82 10.79 12.45 18.35
C ARG A 82 11.66 13.25 19.34
N ARG A 83 11.56 14.58 19.30
CA ARG A 83 12.32 15.48 20.19
C ARG A 83 11.65 15.71 21.55
N CYS A 84 10.38 15.30 21.71
CA CYS A 84 9.68 15.38 22.99
C CYS A 84 10.47 14.66 24.11
N PRO A 85 10.78 15.30 25.24
CA PRO A 85 11.44 14.67 26.37
C PRO A 85 10.67 13.44 26.91
N ASP A 86 11.40 12.47 27.44
CA ASP A 86 10.80 11.18 27.87
C ASP A 86 9.79 11.35 29.00
N ASN A 87 9.99 12.31 29.90
CA ASN A 87 9.06 12.64 30.99
C ASN A 87 7.72 13.17 30.47
N ILE A 88 7.75 14.03 29.45
CA ILE A 88 6.52 14.57 28.84
C ILE A 88 5.77 13.46 28.09
N LEU A 89 6.49 12.59 27.38
CA LEU A 89 5.89 11.42 26.74
C LEU A 89 5.26 10.47 27.77
N GLN A 90 5.93 10.24 28.90
CA GLN A 90 5.39 9.44 29.99
C GLN A 90 4.09 10.03 30.54
N GLU A 91 4.06 11.33 30.82
CA GLU A 91 2.88 12.03 31.33
C GLU A 91 1.70 11.94 30.35
N ILE A 92 1.95 12.19 29.07
CA ILE A 92 0.94 12.03 28.01
C ILE A 92 0.40 10.59 27.96
N PHE A 93 1.28 9.59 28.03
CA PHE A 93 0.87 8.19 27.96
C PHE A 93 0.02 7.79 29.16
N GLU A 94 0.41 8.21 30.36
CA GLU A 94 -0.35 7.98 31.59
C GLU A 94 -1.72 8.67 31.50
N TRP A 95 -1.80 9.91 31.01
CA TRP A 95 -3.06 10.62 30.83
C TRP A 95 -4.01 9.91 29.85
N VAL A 96 -3.51 9.52 28.67
CA VAL A 96 -4.29 8.87 27.61
C VAL A 96 -4.82 7.48 28.02
N THR A 97 -4.06 6.77 28.84
CA THR A 97 -4.39 5.40 29.28
C THR A 97 -5.17 5.36 30.60
N CYS A 98 -4.99 6.35 31.49
CA CYS A 98 -5.66 6.39 32.78
C CYS A 98 -6.98 7.16 32.79
N GLU A 99 -7.06 8.33 32.15
CA GLU A 99 -8.24 9.19 32.20
C GLU A 99 -9.21 8.94 31.05
N LEU A 100 -8.67 8.68 29.85
CA LEU A 100 -9.48 8.61 28.63
C LEU A 100 -9.99 7.19 28.28
N ALA A 101 -9.68 6.17 29.09
CA ALA A 101 -9.85 4.77 28.74
C ALA A 101 -10.54 3.94 29.85
N GLY A 102 -11.62 3.24 29.49
CA GLY A 102 -12.12 2.10 30.27
C GLY A 102 -11.15 0.91 30.18
N PHE A 103 -11.25 -0.05 31.12
CA PHE A 103 -10.33 -1.20 31.24
C PHE A 103 -10.04 -1.95 29.92
N LYS A 104 -11.05 -2.18 29.08
CA LYS A 104 -10.90 -2.85 27.78
C LYS A 104 -10.04 -2.06 26.78
N SER A 105 -10.04 -0.74 26.88
CA SER A 105 -9.31 0.15 25.95
C SER A 105 -7.89 0.49 26.42
N ALA A 106 -7.57 0.31 27.69
CA ALA A 106 -6.29 0.71 28.27
C ALA A 106 -5.10 -0.08 27.66
N LEU A 107 -5.16 -1.42 27.66
CA LEU A 107 -4.10 -2.25 27.07
C LEU A 107 -3.92 -1.97 25.58
N GLY A 108 -5.02 -1.83 24.83
CA GLY A 108 -4.97 -1.52 23.39
C GLY A 108 -4.27 -0.18 23.13
N LYS A 109 -4.59 0.86 23.92
CA LYS A 109 -3.92 2.15 23.83
C LYS A 109 -2.43 2.06 24.18
N SER A 110 -2.06 1.35 25.24
CA SER A 110 -0.65 1.15 25.63
C SER A 110 0.16 0.44 24.52
N VAL A 111 -0.44 -0.56 23.86
CA VAL A 111 0.18 -1.23 22.71
C VAL A 111 0.30 -0.28 21.52
N ASN A 112 -0.74 0.49 21.21
CA ASN A 112 -0.73 1.47 20.11
C ASN A 112 0.31 2.57 20.33
N LEU A 113 0.47 3.08 21.56
CA LEU A 113 1.53 4.04 21.89
C LEU A 113 2.91 3.44 21.66
N SER A 114 3.11 2.15 21.98
CA SER A 114 4.38 1.46 21.78
C SER A 114 4.71 1.10 20.31
N SER A 115 3.76 1.24 19.39
CA SER A 115 3.96 0.94 17.95
C SER A 115 4.41 2.16 17.12
N VAL A 116 4.28 3.39 17.65
CA VAL A 116 4.54 4.64 16.90
C VAL A 116 6.00 4.76 16.42
N CYS A 117 6.97 4.68 17.33
CA CYS A 117 8.39 4.71 16.99
C CYS A 117 9.24 4.05 18.07
N GLN A 118 10.54 3.84 17.81
CA GLN A 118 11.46 3.22 18.78
C GLN A 118 11.51 3.97 20.12
N LYS A 119 11.54 5.31 20.10
CA LYS A 119 11.55 6.12 21.32
C LYS A 119 10.30 5.92 22.16
N TRP A 120 9.12 6.04 21.54
CA TRP A 120 7.83 5.84 22.19
C TRP A 120 7.70 4.43 22.76
N ARG A 121 8.23 3.43 22.05
CA ARG A 121 8.30 2.05 22.54
C ARG A 121 9.16 1.93 23.80
N MET A 122 10.34 2.54 23.82
CA MET A 122 11.23 2.54 24.99
C MET A 122 10.57 3.22 26.20
N VAL A 123 9.98 4.39 26.00
CA VAL A 123 9.23 5.10 27.06
C VAL A 123 8.07 4.24 27.55
N ALA A 124 7.24 3.70 26.66
CA ALA A 124 6.10 2.87 27.05
C ALA A 124 6.50 1.61 27.84
N ILE A 125 7.59 0.92 27.43
CA ILE A 125 8.13 -0.24 28.17
C ILE A 125 8.70 0.18 29.53
N ASN A 126 9.26 1.38 29.63
CA ASN A 126 9.82 1.93 30.87
C ASN A 126 8.80 2.60 31.78
N THR A 127 7.53 2.66 31.36
CA THR A 127 6.40 3.13 32.16
C THR A 127 5.48 1.96 32.54
N PRO A 128 5.79 1.19 33.61
CA PRO A 128 4.97 0.06 34.06
C PRO A 128 3.50 0.41 34.30
N GLY A 129 3.20 1.67 34.66
CA GLY A 129 1.85 2.17 34.89
C GLY A 129 0.89 1.95 33.71
N LEU A 130 1.41 1.91 32.48
CA LEU A 130 0.60 1.68 31.28
C LEU A 130 0.10 0.24 31.14
N TRP A 131 0.72 -0.70 31.86
CA TRP A 131 0.49 -2.13 31.72
C TRP A 131 -0.27 -2.73 32.91
N ILE A 132 -0.69 -1.91 33.88
CA ILE A 132 -1.37 -2.39 35.09
C ILE A 132 -2.87 -2.64 34.88
N LYS A 133 -3.51 -2.04 33.85
CA LYS A 133 -4.93 -2.24 33.54
C LYS A 133 -5.07 -3.12 32.31
N VAL A 134 -5.33 -4.41 32.51
CA VAL A 134 -5.25 -5.42 31.45
C VAL A 134 -6.60 -6.08 31.27
N ALA A 135 -7.08 -6.14 30.02
CA ALA A 135 -8.27 -6.89 29.67
C ALA A 135 -7.92 -7.98 28.66
N PHE A 136 -8.19 -9.24 29.01
CA PHE A 136 -8.06 -10.36 28.09
C PHE A 136 -9.42 -10.73 27.51
N ASP A 137 -9.43 -10.98 26.21
CA ASP A 137 -10.59 -11.38 25.44
C ASP A 137 -10.44 -12.87 25.10
N LEU A 138 -11.19 -13.71 25.82
CA LEU A 138 -11.08 -15.17 25.69
C LEU A 138 -11.59 -15.71 24.33
N SER A 139 -12.24 -14.87 23.51
CA SER A 139 -12.60 -15.25 22.14
C SER A 139 -11.39 -15.35 21.20
N ARG A 140 -10.21 -14.88 21.62
CA ARG A 140 -8.99 -14.89 20.82
C ARG A 140 -8.25 -16.23 20.91
N SER A 141 -7.52 -16.57 19.84
CA SER A 141 -6.67 -17.77 19.81
C SER A 141 -5.71 -17.83 21.00
N LEU A 142 -5.51 -19.04 21.53
CA LEU A 142 -4.59 -19.32 22.64
C LEU A 142 -3.16 -18.85 22.37
N ILE A 143 -2.71 -18.88 21.11
CA ILE A 143 -1.38 -18.40 20.72
C ILE A 143 -1.27 -16.88 20.95
N VAL A 144 -2.31 -16.14 20.54
CA VAL A 144 -2.37 -14.68 20.68
C VAL A 144 -2.45 -14.29 22.16
N LEU A 145 -3.29 -14.98 22.93
CA LEU A 145 -3.43 -14.75 24.37
C LEU A 145 -2.13 -15.02 25.12
N LYS A 146 -1.44 -16.12 24.81
CA LYS A 146 -0.14 -16.45 25.42
C LYS A 146 0.91 -15.37 25.14
N HIS A 147 1.00 -14.92 23.88
CA HIS A 147 1.94 -13.85 23.51
C HIS A 147 1.60 -12.52 24.21
N GLN A 148 0.31 -12.15 24.25
CA GLN A 148 -0.15 -10.95 24.95
C GLN A 148 0.17 -11.01 26.44
N GLN A 149 -0.09 -12.14 27.09
CA GLN A 149 0.21 -12.35 28.50
C GLN A 149 1.71 -12.21 28.77
N GLN A 150 2.56 -12.88 28.01
CA GLN A 150 4.03 -12.79 28.15
C GLN A 150 4.52 -11.34 27.98
N THR A 151 4.00 -10.64 26.98
CA THR A 151 4.33 -9.24 26.71
C THR A 151 3.93 -8.34 27.87
N VAL A 152 2.72 -8.51 28.42
CA VAL A 152 2.21 -7.69 29.52
C VAL A 152 2.97 -7.97 30.82
N VAL A 153 3.19 -9.25 31.14
CA VAL A 153 3.90 -9.67 32.37
C VAL A 153 5.31 -9.10 32.40
N SER A 154 6.05 -9.15 31.29
CA SER A 154 7.40 -8.57 31.21
C SER A 154 7.43 -7.05 31.42
N ARG A 155 6.31 -6.35 31.18
CA ARG A 155 6.23 -4.87 31.24
C ARG A 155 5.65 -4.33 32.55
N ILE A 156 4.95 -5.15 33.33
CA ILE A 156 4.40 -4.77 34.65
C ILE A 156 5.51 -4.51 35.69
N LYS A 157 6.70 -5.14 35.53
CA LYS A 157 7.90 -4.95 36.38
C LYS A 157 7.59 -4.94 37.90
N GLY A 158 6.76 -5.87 38.36
CA GLY A 158 6.42 -6.04 39.79
C GLY A 158 5.36 -5.09 40.34
N ARG A 159 4.70 -4.25 39.54
CA ARG A 159 3.56 -3.44 40.00
C ARG A 159 2.28 -4.26 40.14
N ALA A 160 1.43 -3.88 41.09
CA ALA A 160 0.10 -4.48 41.24
C ALA A 160 -0.76 -4.18 40.00
N ALA A 161 -1.12 -5.24 39.27
CA ALA A 161 -1.95 -5.15 38.07
C ALA A 161 -3.40 -5.53 38.37
N LYS A 162 -4.34 -4.79 37.79
CA LYS A 162 -5.76 -5.12 37.74
C LYS A 162 -6.08 -5.78 36.40
N ILE A 163 -6.32 -7.08 36.48
CA ILE A 163 -6.65 -7.92 35.32
C ILE A 163 -8.16 -8.15 35.29
N SER A 164 -8.78 -7.85 34.16
CA SER A 164 -10.16 -8.23 33.85
C SER A 164 -10.16 -9.26 32.74
N VAL A 165 -10.94 -10.33 32.89
CA VAL A 165 -11.14 -11.33 31.85
C VAL A 165 -12.56 -11.14 31.33
N GLY A 166 -12.70 -10.87 30.04
CA GLY A 166 -14.01 -10.75 29.40
C GLY A 166 -14.52 -12.11 28.96
N ASP A 167 -15.74 -12.46 29.36
CA ASP A 167 -16.44 -13.65 28.89
C ASP A 167 -16.85 -13.55 27.41
N ILE A 168 -17.03 -14.72 26.81
CA ILE A 168 -17.35 -15.00 25.40
C ILE A 168 -18.73 -14.45 24.98
N ASP A 169 -19.57 -14.01 25.93
CA ASP A 169 -21.00 -13.75 25.73
C ASP A 169 -21.39 -12.41 25.06
N CYS A 170 -20.46 -11.71 24.40
CA CYS A 170 -20.82 -10.46 23.70
C CYS A 170 -21.17 -10.62 22.21
N PHE A 171 -21.20 -11.84 21.66
CA PHE A 171 -21.41 -12.07 20.22
C PHE A 171 -22.87 -12.02 19.72
N PHE A 172 -23.86 -11.82 20.60
CA PHE A 172 -25.24 -11.47 20.17
C PHE A 172 -25.59 -10.01 20.49
N GLY A 173 -24.69 -9.10 20.13
CA GLY A 173 -24.96 -7.65 20.09
C GLY A 173 -25.43 -7.15 18.72
N GLY A 174 -25.99 -8.03 17.88
CA GLY A 174 -26.73 -7.63 16.69
C GLY A 174 -28.12 -7.18 17.09
N THR A 175 -28.36 -5.87 17.11
CA THR A 175 -29.66 -5.18 17.03
C THR A 175 -30.91 -6.09 17.00
N PHE A 176 -31.43 -6.47 18.17
CA PHE A 176 -32.86 -6.75 18.32
C PHE A 176 -33.48 -5.72 19.25
N ARG A 177 -34.15 -4.77 18.62
CA ARG A 177 -34.94 -3.73 19.26
C ARG A 177 -36.14 -4.40 19.92
N GLY A 178 -36.25 -4.25 21.24
CA GLY A 178 -37.52 -4.40 21.95
C GLY A 178 -37.86 -5.81 22.42
N MET A 179 -37.30 -6.22 23.57
CA MET A 179 -38.03 -6.94 24.61
C MET A 179 -37.21 -6.87 25.91
N ARG A 180 -37.83 -6.39 26.99
CA ARG A 180 -37.26 -6.46 28.35
C ARG A 180 -37.23 -7.93 28.79
N PRO A 181 -36.08 -8.46 29.26
CA PRO A 181 -36.07 -9.65 30.11
C PRO A 181 -36.09 -9.25 31.59
N PRO A 182 -36.48 -10.18 32.48
CA PRO A 182 -36.82 -9.88 33.86
C PRO A 182 -35.59 -9.62 34.72
N SER A 183 -35.79 -8.76 35.71
CA SER A 183 -34.85 -8.45 36.78
C SER A 183 -34.48 -9.71 37.56
N VAL A 184 -33.29 -10.25 37.29
CA VAL A 184 -32.61 -11.19 38.18
C VAL A 184 -31.40 -10.47 38.75
N SER A 185 -31.56 -10.00 39.98
CA SER A 185 -30.46 -9.50 40.81
C SER A 185 -29.53 -10.68 41.13
N PHE A 186 -28.44 -10.81 40.38
CA PHE A 186 -27.36 -11.74 40.74
C PHE A 186 -26.19 -10.94 41.30
N ASN A 187 -26.11 -10.95 42.62
CA ASN A 187 -25.01 -10.44 43.41
C ASN A 187 -23.73 -11.21 43.00
N ARG A 188 -22.77 -10.59 42.32
CA ARG A 188 -21.45 -11.21 42.04
C ARG A 188 -20.35 -10.41 42.70
N GLY A 189 -19.81 -11.05 43.74
CA GLY A 189 -18.68 -10.58 44.52
C GLY A 189 -17.47 -10.24 43.66
N SER A 190 -16.84 -9.14 44.03
CA SER A 190 -15.51 -8.77 43.57
C SER A 190 -14.52 -9.82 44.06
N VAL A 191 -14.02 -10.69 43.19
CA VAL A 191 -12.85 -11.52 43.51
C VAL A 191 -11.62 -10.70 43.18
N ILE A 192 -11.14 -9.97 44.19
CA ILE A 192 -9.83 -9.31 44.16
C ILE A 192 -8.79 -10.40 44.44
N HIS A 193 -8.19 -10.96 43.39
CA HIS A 193 -6.93 -11.68 43.58
C HIS A 193 -5.78 -10.67 43.66
N SER A 194 -5.46 -10.29 44.90
CA SER A 194 -4.20 -9.62 45.21
C SER A 194 -3.10 -10.68 45.23
N ILE A 195 -2.36 -10.80 44.12
CA ILE A 195 -1.09 -11.52 44.13
C ILE A 195 -0.07 -10.60 44.81
N LYS A 196 0.15 -10.80 46.10
CA LYS A 196 1.35 -10.29 46.78
C LYS A 196 2.51 -11.22 46.46
N SER A 197 3.62 -10.62 46.04
CA SER A 197 4.93 -11.29 45.98
C SER A 197 5.42 -11.67 47.37
#